data_AF-A0A1Y1YIH3-F1
#
_entry.id   AF-A0A1Y1YIH3-F1
#
_cell.length_a   1.000
_cell.length_b   1.000
_cell.length_c   1.000
_cell.angle_alpha   90.00
_cell.angle_beta   90.00
_cell.angle_gamma   90.00
#
_symmetry.space_group_name_H-M   'P 1'
#
loop_
_entity.id
_entity.type
_entity.pdbx_description
1 polymer ?
#
loop_
_entity_poly.entity_id
_entity_poly.type
_entity_poly.pdbx_seq_one_letter_code
_entity_poly.pdbx_strand_id
1 'polypeptide(L)'
;MDSTSAEEYVATGVSEFPIARVKRIIKADPEVNNCSNEAVFLISKATELFVKKFSASGYNYSQADKRKTLAYKDLANIPVNEDVFEFLSDILPKTQPTSKASNNTTEETEPSANMKDSELLPSDPSVPTEIKAST
;
A
#
# COMPACT_ATOMS: atom_id res chain seq x y z
N MET A 1 -35.10 -15.91 4.43
CA MET A 1 -34.45 -14.92 3.56
C MET A 1 -33.22 -14.46 4.33
N ASP A 2 -32.09 -15.13 4.35
CA ASP A 2 -31.43 -15.95 3.33
C ASP A 2 -30.83 -17.20 4.00
N SER A 3 -30.86 -18.31 3.29
CA SER A 3 -30.29 -19.57 3.76
C SER A 3 -28.78 -19.42 3.65
N THR A 4 -28.05 -19.54 4.77
CA THR A 4 -26.60 -19.79 4.74
C THR A 4 -26.38 -21.11 4.02
N SER A 5 -26.28 -21.06 2.70
CA SER A 5 -25.79 -22.17 1.88
C SER A 5 -24.32 -22.31 2.25
N ALA A 6 -24.05 -23.17 3.23
CA ALA A 6 -22.71 -23.68 3.45
C ALA A 6 -22.29 -24.34 2.14
N GLU A 7 -21.46 -23.65 1.37
CA GLU A 7 -20.87 -24.17 0.15
C GLU A 7 -20.17 -25.46 0.52
N GLU A 8 -20.72 -26.58 0.07
CA GLU A 8 -20.14 -27.89 0.26
C GLU A 8 -18.75 -27.87 -0.40
N TYR A 9 -17.71 -27.90 0.42
CA TYR A 9 -16.35 -27.88 -0.07
C TYR A 9 -16.02 -29.24 -0.70
N VAL A 10 -16.23 -29.34 -2.00
CA VAL A 10 -15.84 -30.53 -2.76
C VAL A 10 -14.33 -30.51 -2.93
N ALA A 11 -13.62 -31.44 -2.27
CA ALA A 11 -12.18 -31.60 -2.43
C ALA A 11 -11.87 -32.12 -3.84
N THR A 12 -11.65 -31.22 -4.79
CA THR A 12 -11.46 -31.55 -6.21
C THR A 12 -10.08 -32.18 -6.52
N GLY A 13 -9.18 -32.25 -5.54
CA GLY A 13 -7.79 -32.72 -5.74
C GLY A 13 -6.94 -31.82 -6.66
N VAL A 14 -7.52 -30.74 -7.18
CA VAL A 14 -6.88 -29.78 -8.10
C VAL A 14 -7.08 -28.35 -7.59
N SER A 15 -6.11 -27.48 -7.87
CA SER A 15 -6.18 -26.05 -7.55
C SER A 15 -6.51 -25.24 -8.80
N GLU A 16 -7.24 -24.13 -8.63
CA GLU A 16 -7.50 -23.15 -9.68
C GLU A 16 -6.24 -22.39 -10.10
N PHE A 17 -5.23 -22.33 -9.22
CA PHE A 17 -3.97 -21.68 -9.54
C PHE A 17 -2.99 -22.64 -10.25
N PRO A 18 -2.28 -22.18 -11.31
CA PRO A 18 -1.25 -22.97 -11.95
C PRO A 18 -0.12 -23.32 -10.97
N ILE A 19 0.08 -24.61 -10.71
CA ILE A 19 1.07 -25.12 -9.74
C ILE A 19 2.48 -24.57 -10.00
N ALA A 20 2.89 -24.49 -11.27
CA ALA A 20 4.20 -23.94 -11.64
C ALA A 20 4.37 -22.48 -11.20
N ARG A 21 3.30 -21.67 -11.27
CA ARG A 21 3.33 -20.25 -10.87
C ARG A 21 3.43 -20.11 -9.37
N VAL A 22 2.67 -20.92 -8.62
CA VAL A 22 2.70 -20.93 -7.15
C VAL A 22 4.09 -21.35 -6.67
N LYS A 23 4.64 -22.43 -7.23
CA LYS A 23 6.00 -22.90 -6.92
C LYS A 23 7.07 -21.83 -7.20
N ARG A 24 6.93 -21.06 -8.28
CA ARG A 24 7.84 -19.95 -8.59
C ARG A 24 7.75 -18.82 -7.58
N ILE A 25 6.56 -18.50 -7.08
CA ILE A 25 6.37 -17.45 -6.06
C ILE A 25 6.97 -17.91 -4.73
N ILE A 26 6.72 -19.16 -4.32
CA ILE A 26 7.30 -19.72 -3.09
C ILE A 26 8.84 -19.67 -3.12
N LYS A 27 9.45 -20.03 -4.27
CA LYS A 27 10.92 -20.00 -4.45
C LYS A 27 11.50 -18.61 -4.71
N ALA A 28 10.68 -17.57 -4.75
CA ALA A 28 11.21 -16.20 -4.81
C ALA A 28 11.81 -15.77 -3.47
N ASP A 29 11.43 -16.45 -2.38
CA ASP A 29 12.05 -16.29 -1.07
C ASP A 29 13.42 -17.04 -1.05
N PRO A 30 14.53 -16.32 -0.82
CA PRO A 30 15.88 -16.92 -0.81
C PRO A 30 16.08 -17.96 0.30
N GLU A 31 15.30 -17.91 1.38
CA GLU A 31 15.41 -18.85 2.49
C GLU A 31 14.70 -20.19 2.20
N VAL A 32 13.93 -20.27 1.11
CA VAL A 32 13.16 -21.47 0.74
C VAL A 32 13.95 -22.33 -0.26
N ASN A 33 14.73 -23.28 0.26
CA ASN A 33 15.53 -24.21 -0.54
C ASN A 33 14.67 -25.27 -1.27
N ASN A 34 13.81 -25.98 -0.54
CA ASN A 34 13.01 -27.09 -1.05
C ASN A 34 11.57 -26.99 -0.56
N CYS A 35 10.61 -27.25 -1.45
CA CYS A 35 9.19 -27.28 -1.13
C CYS A 35 8.55 -28.51 -1.82
N SER A 36 7.86 -29.35 -1.05
CA SER A 36 7.20 -30.56 -1.55
C SER A 36 5.98 -30.20 -2.40
N ASN A 37 5.58 -31.09 -3.30
CA ASN A 37 4.40 -30.83 -4.15
C ASN A 37 3.10 -30.75 -3.33
N GLU A 38 3.01 -31.47 -2.21
CA GLU A 38 1.89 -31.41 -1.28
C GLU A 38 1.80 -30.04 -0.59
N ALA A 39 2.93 -29.50 -0.14
CA ALA A 39 2.99 -28.16 0.43
C ALA A 39 2.59 -27.09 -0.60
N VAL A 40 3.08 -27.20 -1.84
CA VAL A 40 2.67 -26.29 -2.92
C VAL A 40 1.16 -26.37 -3.15
N PHE A 41 0.57 -27.57 -3.18
CA PHE A 41 -0.86 -27.76 -3.35
C PHE A 41 -1.67 -27.12 -2.21
N LEU A 42 -1.27 -27.32 -0.96
CA LEU A 42 -1.92 -26.71 0.20
C LEU A 42 -1.82 -25.18 0.18
N ILE A 43 -0.68 -24.63 -0.19
CA ILE A 43 -0.51 -23.17 -0.34
C ILE A 43 -1.45 -22.65 -1.44
N SER A 44 -1.56 -23.34 -2.57
CA SER A 44 -2.50 -22.94 -3.63
C SER A 44 -3.95 -22.93 -3.12
N LYS A 45 -4.37 -23.96 -2.37
CA LYS A 45 -5.72 -24.01 -1.77
C LYS A 45 -5.95 -22.96 -0.70
N ALA A 46 -4.97 -22.72 0.16
CA ALA A 46 -5.03 -21.63 1.12
C ALA A 46 -5.16 -20.27 0.42
N THR A 47 -4.48 -20.08 -0.72
CA THR A 47 -4.57 -18.86 -1.52
C THR A 47 -5.96 -18.65 -2.13
N GLU A 48 -6.63 -19.72 -2.58
CA GLU A 48 -8.02 -19.64 -3.06
C GLU A 48 -8.96 -19.15 -1.96
N LEU A 49 -8.85 -19.75 -0.77
CA LEU A 49 -9.65 -19.36 0.40
C LEU A 49 -9.31 -17.95 0.87
N PHE A 50 -8.03 -17.56 0.82
CA PHE A 50 -7.59 -16.22 1.16
C PHE A 50 -8.24 -15.17 0.26
N VAL A 51 -8.22 -15.36 -1.07
CA VAL A 51 -8.85 -14.40 -2.01
C VAL A 51 -10.35 -14.30 -1.78
N LYS A 52 -11.04 -15.41 -1.54
CA LYS A 52 -12.48 -15.41 -1.20
C LYS A 52 -12.75 -14.63 0.10
N LYS A 53 -12.01 -14.92 1.16
CA LYS A 53 -12.17 -14.25 2.46
C LYS A 53 -11.86 -12.76 2.37
N PHE A 54 -10.74 -12.40 1.72
CA PHE A 54 -10.28 -11.02 1.59
C PHE A 54 -11.24 -10.16 0.75
N SER A 55 -11.72 -10.69 -0.38
CA SER A 55 -12.71 -10.00 -1.21
C SER A 55 -14.06 -9.83 -0.52
N ALA A 56 -14.52 -10.83 0.24
CA ALA A 56 -15.74 -10.74 1.04
C ALA A 56 -15.63 -9.69 2.16
N SER A 57 -14.51 -9.67 2.89
CA SER A 57 -14.23 -8.64 3.90
C SER A 57 -14.26 -7.23 3.27
N GLY A 58 -13.54 -7.02 2.16
CA GLY A 58 -13.57 -5.75 1.44
C GLY A 58 -14.97 -5.35 0.98
N TYR A 59 -15.75 -6.30 0.51
CA TYR A 59 -17.12 -6.05 0.08
C TYR A 59 -18.02 -5.63 1.25
N ASN A 60 -17.82 -6.17 2.45
CA ASN A 60 -18.53 -5.74 3.65
C ASN A 60 -18.28 -4.25 3.96
N TYR A 61 -17.06 -3.74 3.79
CA TYR A 61 -16.76 -2.30 3.93
C TYR A 61 -17.47 -1.46 2.86
N SER A 62 -17.52 -1.93 1.60
CA SER A 62 -18.31 -1.27 0.55
C SER A 62 -19.79 -1.18 0.91
N GLN A 63 -20.35 -2.27 1.42
CA GLN A 63 -21.77 -2.37 1.80
C GLN A 63 -22.09 -1.49 3.01
N ALA A 64 -21.18 -1.36 3.98
CA ALA A 64 -21.32 -0.44 5.10
C ALA A 64 -21.44 1.03 4.63
N ASP A 65 -20.76 1.38 3.55
CA ASP A 65 -20.83 2.68 2.87
C ASP A 65 -21.97 2.76 1.82
N LYS A 66 -22.92 1.81 1.86
CA LYS A 66 -24.08 1.69 0.95
C LYS A 66 -23.71 1.62 -0.53
N ARG A 67 -22.50 1.15 -0.85
CA ARG A 67 -22.02 0.96 -2.23
C ARG A 67 -22.04 -0.51 -2.60
N LYS A 68 -22.41 -0.77 -3.85
CA LYS A 68 -22.38 -2.11 -4.47
C LYS A 68 -21.11 -2.39 -5.26
N THR A 69 -20.18 -1.43 -5.29
CA THR A 69 -18.93 -1.51 -6.03
C THR A 69 -17.77 -1.40 -5.06
N LEU A 70 -16.96 -2.46 -5.02
CA LEU A 70 -15.74 -2.54 -4.25
C LEU A 70 -14.72 -1.53 -4.76
N ALA A 71 -14.20 -0.69 -3.87
CA ALA A 71 -13.18 0.30 -4.18
C ALA A 71 -11.89 0.03 -3.39
N TYR A 72 -10.76 0.57 -3.84
CA TYR A 72 -9.47 0.39 -3.18
C TYR A 72 -9.49 0.85 -1.71
N LYS A 73 -10.20 1.94 -1.40
CA LYS A 73 -10.36 2.43 -0.02
C LYS A 73 -10.96 1.38 0.93
N ASP A 74 -11.78 0.47 0.41
CA ASP A 74 -12.40 -0.60 1.20
C ASP A 74 -11.35 -1.64 1.59
N LEU A 75 -10.50 -2.01 0.62
CA LEU A 75 -9.41 -2.95 0.82
C LEU A 75 -8.31 -2.39 1.73
N ALA A 76 -7.97 -1.11 1.57
CA ALA A 76 -6.95 -0.44 2.40
C ALA A 76 -7.37 -0.29 3.87
N ASN A 77 -8.66 -0.41 4.19
CA ASN A 77 -9.16 -0.37 5.57
C ASN A 77 -9.13 -1.74 6.24
N ILE A 78 -9.06 -2.85 5.49
CA ILE A 78 -9.11 -4.21 6.07
C ILE A 78 -7.97 -4.43 7.08
N PRO A 79 -6.68 -4.19 6.76
CA PRO A 79 -5.56 -4.49 7.66
C PRO A 79 -5.59 -3.68 8.97
N VAL A 80 -6.35 -2.58 8.99
CA VAL A 80 -6.46 -1.65 10.12
C VAL A 80 -7.49 -2.14 11.14
N ASN A 81 -8.49 -2.89 10.68
CA ASN A 81 -9.66 -3.27 11.46
C ASN A 81 -9.73 -4.78 11.71
N GLU A 82 -8.95 -5.57 10.96
CA GLU A 82 -8.92 -7.03 11.06
C GLU A 82 -7.48 -7.53 11.19
N ASP A 83 -7.10 -7.93 12.42
CA ASP A 83 -5.75 -8.39 12.78
C ASP A 83 -5.23 -9.53 11.88
N VAL A 84 -6.13 -10.41 11.41
CA VAL A 84 -5.78 -11.52 10.51
C VAL A 84 -5.22 -11.06 9.15
N PHE A 85 -5.41 -9.79 8.80
CA PHE A 85 -4.93 -9.16 7.58
C PHE A 85 -3.83 -8.11 7.85
N GLU A 86 -3.33 -7.97 9.09
CA GLU A 86 -2.31 -6.99 9.46
C GLU A 86 -1.03 -7.10 8.60
N PHE A 87 -0.67 -8.33 8.20
CA PHE A 87 0.47 -8.60 7.33
C PHE A 87 0.42 -7.90 5.95
N LEU A 88 -0.74 -7.36 5.57
CA LEU A 88 -0.92 -6.60 4.32
C LEU A 88 -0.72 -5.09 4.50
N SER A 89 -0.47 -4.59 5.70
CA SER A 89 -0.40 -3.14 5.98
C SER A 89 0.63 -2.41 5.11
N ASP A 90 1.78 -3.04 4.86
CA ASP A 90 2.85 -2.47 4.03
C ASP A 90 2.57 -2.59 2.53
N ILE A 91 1.65 -3.49 2.14
CA ILE A 91 1.27 -3.76 0.76
C ILE A 91 0.06 -2.92 0.34
N LEU A 92 -0.82 -2.58 1.29
CA LEU A 92 -2.07 -1.85 1.09
C LEU A 92 -2.03 -0.52 1.86
N PRO A 93 -1.28 0.49 1.38
CA PRO A 93 -1.20 1.77 2.05
C PRO A 93 -2.55 2.47 2.16
N LYS A 94 -2.77 3.16 3.27
CA LYS A 94 -3.96 3.99 3.49
C LYS A 94 -4.03 5.10 2.44
N THR A 95 -5.18 5.24 1.80
CA THR A 95 -5.44 6.34 0.87
C THR A 95 -5.49 7.66 1.66
N GLN A 96 -4.50 8.53 1.47
CA GLN A 96 -4.55 9.91 1.97
C GLN A 96 -5.06 10.85 0.86
N PRO A 97 -6.01 11.74 1.14
CA PRO A 97 -6.41 12.76 0.18
C PRO A 97 -5.23 13.68 -0.15
N THR A 98 -5.05 13.98 -1.44
CA THR A 98 -3.89 14.70 -2.00
C THR A 98 -3.68 16.12 -1.42
N SER A 99 -4.65 16.67 -0.70
CA SER A 99 -4.50 17.93 0.04
C SER A 99 -3.55 17.85 1.23
N LYS A 100 -3.16 16.64 1.68
CA LYS A 100 -2.18 16.41 2.76
C LYS A 100 -0.84 15.82 2.28
N ALA A 101 -0.61 15.74 0.97
CA ALA A 101 0.59 15.14 0.38
C ALA A 101 1.75 16.13 0.14
N SER A 102 1.52 17.43 0.37
CA SER A 102 2.59 18.39 0.64
C SER A 102 2.72 18.49 2.15
N ASN A 103 3.94 18.64 2.66
CA ASN A 103 4.34 18.66 4.08
C ASN A 103 4.75 17.27 4.58
N ASN A 104 5.93 16.82 4.15
CA ASN A 104 6.94 16.17 5.01
C ASN A 104 8.20 15.96 4.16
N THR A 105 8.93 17.05 3.94
CA THR A 105 10.35 17.02 3.59
C THR A 105 11.08 17.72 4.72
N THR A 106 12.09 17.03 5.25
CA THR A 106 13.11 17.50 6.21
C THR A 106 12.75 17.41 7.69
N GLU A 107 13.12 16.29 8.33
CA GLU A 107 13.75 16.30 9.65
C GLU A 107 14.81 15.17 9.70
N GLU A 108 16.05 15.51 9.33
CA GLU A 108 17.24 14.94 9.96
C GLU A 108 17.85 16.06 10.83
N THR A 109 17.98 15.78 12.11
CA THR A 109 18.47 16.61 13.22
C THR A 109 19.86 16.07 13.59
N GLU A 110 20.97 16.83 13.55
CA GLU A 110 21.58 17.71 14.59
C GLU A 110 23.08 17.97 14.17
N PRO A 111 23.92 18.79 14.86
CA PRO A 111 23.87 20.25 15.09
C PRO A 111 25.22 20.96 14.84
N SER A 112 25.28 22.31 14.70
CA SER A 112 26.42 23.10 15.21
C SER A 112 26.25 24.63 15.17
N ALA A 113 26.50 25.24 16.34
CA ALA A 113 27.10 26.56 16.58
C ALA A 113 26.37 27.87 16.20
N ASN A 114 25.91 28.52 17.27
CA ASN A 114 25.52 29.92 17.45
C ASN A 114 26.70 30.90 17.31
N MET A 115 26.50 32.07 16.69
CA MET A 115 27.06 33.36 17.15
C MET A 115 26.38 34.58 16.46
N LYS A 116 26.19 35.63 17.26
CA LYS A 116 25.48 36.91 16.99
C LYS A 116 26.42 37.98 16.41
N ASP A 117 25.85 38.98 15.73
CA ASP A 117 26.14 40.46 15.78
C ASP A 117 25.46 41.10 14.54
N SER A 118 24.37 41.89 14.65
CA SER A 118 24.19 43.31 15.05
C SER A 118 24.66 44.38 14.03
N GLU A 119 23.75 45.33 13.76
CA GLU A 119 23.89 46.69 13.16
C GLU A 119 23.98 46.81 11.61
N LEU A 120 22.99 47.35 10.89
CA LEU A 120 22.42 48.74 10.75
C LEU A 120 23.10 49.62 9.66
N LEU A 121 22.54 49.54 8.42
CA LEU A 121 22.21 50.60 7.42
C LEU A 121 23.31 51.58 6.90
N PRO A 122 23.15 52.33 5.76
CA PRO A 122 21.94 52.56 4.96
C PRO A 122 22.09 52.48 3.41
N SER A 123 20.93 52.49 2.76
CA SER A 123 20.65 52.93 1.38
C SER A 123 21.19 54.32 1.05
N ASP A 124 21.75 54.56 -0.16
CA ASP A 124 21.22 55.56 -1.13
C ASP A 124 21.97 55.59 -2.50
N PRO A 125 21.62 56.44 -3.51
CA PRO A 125 21.26 55.98 -4.87
C PRO A 125 22.06 56.66 -6.01
N SER A 126 22.01 56.13 -7.25
CA SER A 126 22.13 56.88 -8.55
C SER A 126 22.39 55.94 -9.74
N VAL A 127 21.34 55.58 -10.51
CA VAL A 127 21.00 56.10 -11.87
C VAL A 127 22.15 56.14 -12.93
N PRO A 128 21.93 55.96 -14.27
CA PRO A 128 21.00 55.10 -15.06
C PRO A 128 21.57 54.56 -16.43
N THR A 129 20.74 53.80 -17.20
CA THR A 129 20.72 53.60 -18.69
C THR A 129 21.89 52.81 -19.33
N GLU A 130 21.77 51.98 -20.37
CA GLU A 130 21.05 52.07 -21.64
C GLU A 130 20.95 50.70 -22.37
N ILE A 131 19.75 50.39 -22.89
CA ILE A 131 19.34 49.80 -24.19
C ILE A 131 20.39 49.10 -25.11
N LYS A 132 20.13 47.84 -25.56
CA LYS A 132 19.75 47.45 -26.96
C LYS A 132 19.76 45.94 -27.25
N ALA A 133 18.84 45.60 -28.16
CA ALA A 133 18.53 44.30 -28.74
C ALA A 133 19.47 43.89 -29.91
N SER A 134 19.12 42.75 -30.55
CA SER A 134 19.72 42.07 -31.73
C SER A 134 20.81 41.05 -31.36
N THR A 135 20.82 39.82 -31.89
CA THR A 135 20.26 39.22 -33.12
C THR A 135 19.88 37.77 -32.84
#